data_AF-A0A7C5MY07-F1
#
_entry.id   AF-A0A7C5MY07-F1
#
_cell.length_a   1.000
_cell.length_b   1.000
_cell.length_c   1.000
_cell.angle_alpha   90.00
_cell.angle_beta   90.00
_cell.angle_gamma   90.00
#
_symmetry.space_group_name_H-M   'P 1'
#
loop_
_entity.id
_entity.type
_entity.pdbx_description
1 polymer ?
#
loop_
_entity_poly.entity_id
_entity_poly.type
_entity_poly.pdbx_seq_one_letter_code
_entity_poly.pdbx_strand_id
1 'polypeptide(L)'
;MTKGDRRNFKLFARLQDGDKKYIQLFDAIDKQDQYDEKSLLEQFKGERFTKQFSVAKNYLYNYILKTLHIFHKDQYTDLSTLMHQVQILIGKSLFSQAQKLLRKGKHMAERQERFQEMLYLLEYERGVLHNTRQGKQFNAFMGSIQQQEAEALKKLENLQQFNHIYDEIYLLRFVS
;
A
#
# COMPACT_ATOMS: atom_id res chain seq x y z
N MET A 1 7.05 -13.83 -12.57
CA MET A 1 7.69 -12.53 -12.23
C MET A 1 8.30 -11.93 -13.48
N THR A 2 8.27 -10.61 -13.63
CA THR A 2 8.94 -9.95 -14.77
C THR A 2 10.46 -9.93 -14.59
N LYS A 3 11.23 -9.63 -15.66
CA LYS A 3 12.69 -9.43 -15.53
C LYS A 3 13.04 -8.28 -14.56
N GLY A 4 12.21 -7.23 -14.51
CA GLY A 4 12.37 -6.11 -13.58
C GLY A 4 12.20 -6.52 -12.13
N ASP A 5 11.16 -7.31 -11.83
CA ASP A 5 10.87 -7.79 -10.46
C ASP A 5 12.00 -8.63 -9.88
N ARG A 6 12.60 -9.49 -10.71
CA ARG A 6 13.72 -10.34 -10.30
C ARG A 6 14.97 -9.52 -9.97
N ARG A 7 15.24 -8.48 -10.77
CA ARG A 7 16.34 -7.54 -10.50
C ARG A 7 16.10 -6.78 -9.20
N ASN A 8 14.88 -6.29 -8.99
CA ASN A 8 14.50 -5.55 -7.79
C ASN A 8 14.58 -6.42 -6.52
N PHE A 9 14.12 -7.69 -6.60
CA PHE A 9 14.31 -8.69 -5.54
C PHE A 9 15.77 -8.81 -5.12
N LYS A 10 16.67 -9.03 -6.09
CA LYS A 10 18.11 -9.17 -5.82
C LYS A 10 18.73 -7.90 -5.27
N LEU A 11 18.32 -6.73 -5.76
CA LEU A 11 18.79 -5.44 -5.26
C LEU A 11 18.41 -5.27 -3.79
N PHE A 12 17.14 -5.51 -3.46
CA PHE A 12 16.62 -5.36 -2.10
C PHE A 12 17.28 -6.34 -1.12
N ALA A 13 17.43 -7.60 -1.53
CA ALA A 13 18.05 -8.64 -0.72
C ALA A 13 19.54 -8.38 -0.45
N ARG A 14 20.24 -7.65 -1.33
CA ARG A 14 21.64 -7.25 -1.12
C ARG A 14 21.82 -6.16 -0.08
N LEU A 15 20.80 -5.34 0.16
CA LEU A 15 20.82 -4.23 1.12
C LEU A 15 20.57 -4.68 2.56
N GLN A 16 20.15 -5.94 2.76
CA GLN A 16 19.88 -6.50 4.08
C GLN A 16 21.06 -7.33 4.57
N ASP A 17 21.41 -7.15 5.84
CA ASP A 17 22.37 -7.99 6.55
C ASP A 17 21.74 -9.32 6.96
N GLY A 18 22.54 -10.39 6.99
CA GLY A 18 22.10 -11.72 7.41
C GLY A 18 22.35 -12.81 6.38
N ASP A 19 21.84 -14.01 6.69
CA ASP A 19 22.10 -15.21 5.89
C ASP A 19 21.35 -15.18 4.55
N LYS A 20 22.09 -15.30 3.45
CA LYS A 20 21.62 -15.11 2.07
C LYS A 20 21.13 -16.41 1.42
N LYS A 21 20.89 -17.48 2.18
CA LYS A 21 20.39 -18.78 1.67
C LYS A 21 19.09 -18.66 0.88
N TYR A 22 18.18 -17.76 1.27
CA TYR A 22 16.93 -17.53 0.53
C TYR A 22 17.17 -16.93 -0.87
N ILE A 23 18.26 -16.17 -1.07
CA ILE A 23 18.67 -15.68 -2.40
C ILE A 23 19.17 -16.84 -3.26
N GLN A 24 19.94 -17.77 -2.67
CA GLN A 24 20.41 -18.96 -3.38
C GLN A 24 19.24 -19.88 -3.77
N LEU A 25 18.26 -20.05 -2.88
CA LEU A 25 17.03 -20.80 -3.17
C LEU A 25 16.22 -20.11 -4.27
N PHE A 26 16.08 -18.79 -4.22
CA PHE A 26 15.44 -18.02 -5.29
C PHE A 26 16.13 -18.24 -6.65
N ASP A 27 17.46 -18.14 -6.69
CA ASP A 27 18.24 -18.33 -7.92
C ASP A 27 18.15 -19.76 -8.46
N ALA A 28 18.05 -20.76 -7.59
CA ALA A 28 17.86 -22.15 -8.01
C ALA A 28 16.46 -22.37 -8.60
N ILE A 29 15.41 -21.80 -7.98
CA ILE A 29 14.04 -21.87 -8.48
C ILE A 29 13.89 -21.11 -9.80
N ASP A 30 14.48 -19.91 -9.94
CA ASP A 30 14.37 -19.08 -11.15
C ASP A 30 15.08 -19.68 -12.37
N LYS A 31 15.99 -20.66 -12.16
CA LYS A 31 16.66 -21.43 -13.23
C LYS A 31 15.88 -22.66 -13.66
N GLN A 32 14.87 -23.08 -12.92
CA GLN A 32 14.06 -24.24 -13.27
C GLN A 32 12.99 -23.82 -14.30
N ASP A 33 12.94 -24.53 -15.43
CA ASP A 33 11.85 -24.37 -16.40
C ASP A 33 10.52 -24.89 -15.84
N GLN A 34 10.58 -25.98 -15.07
CA GLN A 34 9.48 -26.48 -14.26
C GLN A 34 9.97 -26.76 -12.84
N TYR A 35 9.16 -26.39 -11.87
CA TYR A 35 9.50 -26.52 -10.46
C TYR A 35 9.68 -27.99 -10.04
N ASP A 36 10.87 -28.32 -9.53
CA ASP A 36 11.19 -29.64 -8.96
C ASP A 36 11.82 -29.50 -7.57
N GLU A 37 11.03 -29.80 -6.55
CA GLU A 37 11.46 -29.75 -5.15
C GLU A 37 12.52 -30.80 -4.80
N LYS A 38 12.45 -31.99 -5.38
CA LYS A 38 13.42 -33.06 -5.08
C LYS A 38 14.80 -32.66 -5.58
N SER A 39 14.87 -32.10 -6.80
CA SER A 39 16.09 -31.51 -7.36
C SER A 39 16.69 -30.44 -6.44
N LEU A 40 15.85 -29.55 -5.88
CA LEU A 40 16.30 -28.50 -4.95
C LEU A 40 16.83 -29.08 -3.63
N LEU A 41 16.16 -30.07 -3.05
CA LEU A 41 16.60 -30.71 -1.81
C LEU A 41 17.95 -31.44 -1.98
N GLU A 42 18.16 -32.10 -3.12
CA GLU A 42 19.47 -32.71 -3.43
C GLU A 42 20.53 -31.63 -3.70
N GLN A 43 20.20 -30.56 -4.43
CA GLN A 43 21.12 -29.46 -4.70
C GLN A 43 21.63 -28.78 -3.40
N PHE A 44 20.75 -28.63 -2.41
CA PHE A 44 21.06 -27.98 -1.13
C PHE A 44 21.31 -28.97 0.01
N LYS A 45 21.63 -30.23 -0.32
CA LYS A 45 21.84 -31.28 0.67
C LYS A 45 22.91 -30.87 1.70
N GLY A 46 22.57 -31.01 2.98
CA GLY A 46 23.43 -30.62 4.10
C GLY A 46 23.20 -29.19 4.61
N GLU A 47 22.47 -28.36 3.86
CA GLU A 47 22.10 -27.02 4.33
C GLU A 47 21.03 -27.10 5.43
N ARG A 48 21.19 -26.31 6.49
CA ARG A 48 20.27 -26.34 7.65
C ARG A 48 18.81 -26.11 7.27
N PHE A 49 18.55 -25.27 6.27
CA PHE A 49 17.19 -24.94 5.84
C PHE A 49 16.49 -26.10 5.11
N THR A 50 17.22 -27.08 4.57
CA THR A 50 16.59 -28.25 3.92
C THR A 50 15.80 -29.11 4.90
N LYS A 51 16.21 -29.14 6.18
CA LYS A 51 15.46 -29.82 7.25
C LYS A 51 14.10 -29.18 7.52
N GLN A 52 13.92 -27.92 7.13
CA GLN A 52 12.68 -27.15 7.30
C GLN A 52 12.32 -26.46 5.97
N PHE A 53 12.40 -27.20 4.87
CA PHE A 53 12.28 -26.62 3.53
C PHE A 53 10.96 -25.88 3.29
N SER A 54 9.85 -26.39 3.85
CA SER A 54 8.56 -25.69 3.82
C SER A 54 8.62 -24.29 4.48
N VAL A 55 9.30 -24.17 5.63
CA VAL A 55 9.50 -22.89 6.32
C VAL A 55 10.37 -21.95 5.47
N ALA A 56 11.43 -22.49 4.87
CA ALA A 56 12.31 -21.72 3.98
C ALA A 56 11.56 -21.20 2.74
N LYS A 57 10.67 -22.00 2.15
CA LYS A 57 9.79 -21.59 1.04
C LYS A 57 8.82 -20.49 1.45
N ASN A 58 8.16 -20.64 2.61
CA ASN A 58 7.25 -19.63 3.13
C ASN A 58 7.97 -18.31 3.41
N TYR A 59 9.16 -18.37 3.99
CA TYR A 59 10.01 -17.19 4.19
C TYR A 59 10.34 -16.53 2.86
N LEU A 60 10.81 -17.29 1.87
CA LEU A 60 11.14 -16.78 0.54
C LEU A 60 9.92 -16.14 -0.14
N TYR A 61 8.77 -16.79 -0.10
CA TYR A 61 7.51 -16.26 -0.64
C TYR A 61 7.15 -14.91 -0.02
N ASN A 62 7.11 -14.83 1.31
CA ASN A 62 6.80 -13.58 2.01
C ASN A 62 7.82 -12.48 1.70
N TYR A 63 9.09 -12.86 1.51
CA TYR A 63 10.14 -11.92 1.14
C TYR A 63 9.99 -11.41 -0.30
N ILE A 64 9.64 -12.29 -1.24
CA ILE A 64 9.32 -11.91 -2.63
C ILE A 64 8.14 -10.94 -2.62
N LEU A 65 7.06 -11.25 -1.90
CA LEU A 65 5.90 -10.37 -1.77
C LEU A 65 6.26 -9.01 -1.18
N LYS A 66 7.01 -8.98 -0.07
CA LYS A 66 7.49 -7.74 0.54
C LYS A 66 8.28 -6.90 -0.46
N THR A 67 9.16 -7.54 -1.24
CA THR A 67 9.96 -6.84 -2.23
C THR A 67 9.10 -6.32 -3.37
N LEU A 68 8.18 -7.13 -3.89
CA LEU A 68 7.22 -6.68 -4.88
C LEU A 68 6.43 -5.47 -4.37
N HIS A 69 5.92 -5.51 -3.14
CA HIS A 69 5.22 -4.39 -2.53
C HIS A 69 6.05 -3.10 -2.46
N ILE A 70 7.35 -3.20 -2.18
CA ILE A 70 8.24 -2.02 -2.11
C ILE A 70 8.52 -1.41 -3.49
N PHE A 71 8.69 -2.25 -4.52
CA PHE A 71 9.09 -1.79 -5.86
C PHE A 71 7.92 -1.56 -6.82
N HIS A 72 6.78 -2.19 -6.57
CA HIS A 72 5.51 -1.83 -7.17
C HIS A 72 4.95 -0.66 -6.38
N LYS A 73 5.44 0.52 -6.71
CA LYS A 73 4.95 1.79 -6.17
C LYS A 73 3.56 2.05 -6.74
N ASP A 74 2.57 1.38 -6.17
CA ASP A 74 1.18 1.69 -6.45
C ASP A 74 0.89 3.09 -5.89
N GLN A 75 0.19 3.89 -6.68
CA GLN A 75 -0.37 5.17 -6.25
C GLN A 75 -1.16 5.01 -4.95
N TYR A 76 -1.74 3.82 -4.74
CA TYR A 76 -2.41 3.42 -3.51
C TYR A 76 -1.49 3.46 -2.27
N THR A 77 -0.28 2.90 -2.37
CA THR A 77 0.69 2.82 -1.26
C THR A 77 1.22 4.21 -0.86
N ASP A 78 1.37 5.10 -1.85
CA ASP A 78 1.87 6.46 -1.60
C ASP A 78 0.88 7.29 -0.76
N LEU A 79 -0.43 7.20 -1.01
CA LEU A 79 -1.43 7.92 -0.22
C LEU A 79 -1.52 7.37 1.20
N SER A 80 -1.57 6.04 1.36
CA SER A 80 -1.62 5.41 2.68
C SER A 80 -0.38 5.73 3.52
N THR A 81 0.81 5.75 2.90
CA THR A 81 2.05 6.17 3.57
C THR A 81 1.98 7.63 4.03
N LEU A 82 1.46 8.51 3.19
CA LEU A 82 1.29 9.92 3.53
C LEU A 82 0.32 10.12 4.69
N MET A 83 -0.82 9.40 4.70
CA MET A 83 -1.78 9.46 5.80
C MET A 83 -1.15 9.02 7.13
N HIS A 84 -0.33 7.97 7.10
CA HIS A 84 0.40 7.54 8.30
C HIS A 84 1.39 8.61 8.78
N GLN A 85 2.11 9.28 7.87
CA GLN A 85 2.97 10.39 8.22
C GLN A 85 2.19 11.56 8.85
N VAL A 86 1.00 11.88 8.34
CA VAL A 86 0.11 12.89 8.92
C VAL A 86 -0.24 12.53 10.37
N GLN A 87 -0.64 11.28 10.64
CA GLN A 87 -0.96 10.81 11.99
C GLN A 87 0.24 10.98 12.95
N ILE A 88 1.44 10.57 12.52
CA ILE A 88 2.67 10.72 13.32
C ILE A 88 2.94 12.19 13.64
N LEU A 89 2.81 13.08 12.65
CA LEU A 89 3.05 14.52 12.84
C LEU A 89 2.03 15.14 13.79
N ILE A 90 0.75 14.77 13.68
CA ILE A 90 -0.30 15.20 14.59
C ILE A 90 -0.01 14.73 16.02
N GLY A 91 0.35 13.45 16.20
CA GLY A 91 0.70 12.90 17.51
C GLY A 91 1.94 13.55 18.14
N LYS A 92 2.81 14.18 17.34
CA LYS A 92 3.96 14.96 17.79
C LYS A 92 3.69 16.47 17.89
N SER A 93 2.44 16.90 17.73
CA SER A 93 2.04 18.31 17.68
C SER A 93 2.73 19.14 16.57
N LEU A 94 3.27 18.48 15.54
CA LEU A 94 3.91 19.11 14.37
C LEU A 94 2.86 19.52 13.32
N PHE A 95 1.93 20.38 13.74
CA PHE A 95 0.73 20.71 13.00
C PHE A 95 0.97 21.41 11.67
N SER A 96 1.97 22.30 11.59
CA SER A 96 2.29 23.02 10.35
C SER A 96 2.80 22.07 9.26
N GLN A 97 3.55 21.05 9.64
CA GLN A 97 4.06 20.00 8.76
C GLN A 97 2.92 19.07 8.35
N ALA A 98 2.05 18.70 9.30
CA ALA A 98 0.86 17.90 9.03
C ALA A 98 -0.05 18.59 8.00
N GLN A 99 -0.30 19.89 8.12
CA GLN A 99 -1.11 20.66 7.15
C GLN A 99 -0.56 20.60 5.72
N LYS A 100 0.77 20.67 5.55
CA LYS A 100 1.40 20.55 4.22
C LYS A 100 1.15 19.16 3.61
N LEU A 101 1.30 18.11 4.41
CA LEU A 101 1.03 16.75 3.94
C LEU A 101 -0.45 16.53 3.68
N LEU A 102 -1.36 17.03 4.54
CA LEU A 102 -2.80 16.96 4.34
C LEU A 102 -3.23 17.53 2.99
N ARG A 103 -2.73 18.72 2.61
CA ARG A 103 -3.01 19.31 1.28
C ARG A 103 -2.57 18.39 0.14
N LYS A 104 -1.36 17.84 0.23
CA LYS A 104 -0.84 16.88 -0.76
C LYS A 104 -1.69 15.60 -0.81
N GLY A 105 -2.06 15.06 0.35
CA GLY A 105 -2.89 13.88 0.50
C GLY A 105 -4.26 14.06 -0.16
N LYS A 106 -4.92 15.20 0.07
CA LYS A 106 -6.22 15.51 -0.56
C LYS A 106 -6.12 15.56 -2.08
N HIS A 107 -5.09 16.19 -2.63
CA HIS A 107 -4.87 16.17 -4.08
C HIS A 107 -4.61 14.76 -4.63
N MET A 108 -3.91 13.91 -3.88
CA MET A 108 -3.70 12.51 -4.28
C MET A 108 -5.00 11.70 -4.22
N ALA A 109 -5.78 11.86 -3.15
CA ALA A 109 -7.07 11.19 -2.97
C ALA A 109 -8.05 11.56 -4.09
N GLU A 110 -8.14 12.84 -4.44
CA GLU A 110 -8.98 13.32 -5.53
C GLU A 110 -8.56 12.72 -6.88
N ARG A 111 -7.26 12.77 -7.22
CA ARG A 111 -6.74 12.25 -8.50
C ARG A 111 -6.87 10.73 -8.64
N GLN A 112 -6.91 10.01 -7.53
CA GLN A 112 -7.02 8.56 -7.47
C GLN A 112 -8.46 8.09 -7.22
N GLU A 113 -9.44 9.02 -7.18
CA GLU A 113 -10.85 8.74 -6.84
C GLU A 113 -11.04 8.00 -5.51
N ARG A 114 -10.13 8.25 -4.55
CA ARG A 114 -10.09 7.65 -3.21
C ARG A 114 -10.86 8.48 -2.20
N PHE A 115 -12.17 8.53 -2.38
CA PHE A 115 -13.06 9.42 -1.62
C PHE A 115 -13.21 9.02 -0.15
N GLN A 116 -13.04 7.75 0.21
CA GLN A 116 -13.02 7.32 1.61
C GLN A 116 -11.81 7.89 2.35
N GLU A 117 -10.63 7.84 1.73
CA GLU A 117 -9.39 8.41 2.25
C GLU A 117 -9.44 9.95 2.31
N MET A 118 -10.14 10.58 1.37
CA MET A 118 -10.44 12.01 1.43
C MET A 118 -11.17 12.37 2.74
N LEU A 119 -12.17 11.59 3.15
CA LEU A 119 -12.90 11.83 4.41
C LEU A 119 -11.98 11.72 5.63
N TYR A 120 -11.12 10.70 5.70
CA TYR A 120 -10.13 10.58 6.78
C TYR A 120 -9.13 11.74 6.81
N LEU A 121 -8.69 12.23 5.64
CA LEU A 121 -7.81 13.40 5.56
C LEU A 121 -8.50 14.67 6.08
N LEU A 122 -9.78 14.86 5.75
CA LEU A 122 -10.58 15.99 6.23
C LEU A 122 -10.82 15.92 7.75
N GLU A 123 -11.01 14.71 8.30
CA GLU A 123 -11.07 14.49 9.76
C GLU A 123 -9.77 14.91 10.45
N TYR A 124 -8.60 14.51 9.91
CA TYR A 124 -7.31 14.93 10.44
C TYR A 124 -7.10 16.45 10.32
N GLU A 125 -7.50 17.06 9.20
CA GLU A 125 -7.41 18.51 9.01
C GLU A 125 -8.26 19.26 10.04
N ARG A 126 -9.46 18.76 10.33
CA ARG A 126 -10.32 19.26 11.41
C ARG A 126 -9.63 19.13 12.77
N GLY A 127 -9.01 17.98 13.07
CA GLY A 127 -8.25 17.78 14.30
C GLY A 127 -7.12 18.79 14.45
N VAL A 128 -6.36 19.04 13.39
CA VAL A 128 -5.29 20.05 13.38
C VAL A 128 -5.84 21.47 13.59
N LEU A 129 -6.96 21.80 12.96
CA LEU A 129 -7.57 23.12 13.07
C LEU A 129 -7.99 23.43 14.52
N HIS A 130 -8.58 22.47 15.23
CA HIS A 130 -8.94 22.62 16.65
C HIS A 130 -7.71 22.90 17.54
N ASN A 131 -6.57 22.29 17.23
CA ASN A 131 -5.34 22.42 18.02
C ASN A 131 -4.51 23.66 17.69
N THR A 132 -4.73 24.31 16.54
CA THR A 132 -3.92 25.44 16.06
C THR A 132 -4.53 26.83 16.34
N ARG A 133 -5.68 26.90 17.02
CA ARG A 133 -6.37 28.14 17.43
C ARG A 133 -6.41 29.23 16.34
N GLN A 134 -7.08 28.95 15.23
CA GLN A 134 -7.19 29.91 14.10
C GLN A 134 -8.37 30.88 14.26
N GLY A 135 -8.32 31.78 15.27
CA GLY A 135 -9.27 32.87 15.56
C GLY A 135 -10.45 33.13 14.60
N LYS A 136 -10.52 34.32 13.97
CA LYS A 136 -11.67 34.74 13.12
C LYS A 136 -11.84 33.92 11.83
N GLN A 137 -10.84 33.13 11.44
CA GLN A 137 -10.87 32.34 10.20
C GLN A 137 -11.38 30.90 10.43
N PHE A 138 -11.54 30.47 11.68
CA PHE A 138 -11.99 29.13 12.04
C PHE A 138 -13.29 28.73 11.34
N ASN A 139 -14.31 29.59 11.38
CA ASN A 139 -15.62 29.30 10.76
C ASN A 139 -15.52 29.13 9.24
N ALA A 140 -14.70 29.94 8.56
CA ALA A 140 -14.50 29.81 7.12
C ALA A 140 -13.78 28.51 6.75
N PHE A 141 -12.74 28.14 7.51
CA PHE A 141 -12.05 26.86 7.30
C PHE A 141 -12.94 25.66 7.60
N MET A 142 -13.72 25.71 8.68
CA MET A 142 -14.68 24.67 9.03
C MET A 142 -15.75 24.50 7.93
N GLY A 143 -16.29 25.61 7.40
CA GLY A 143 -17.23 25.56 6.28
C GLY A 143 -16.61 24.95 5.02
N SER A 144 -15.34 25.25 4.73
CA SER A 144 -14.62 24.63 3.60
C SER A 144 -14.41 23.13 3.78
N ILE A 145 -14.13 22.66 5.00
CA ILE A 145 -14.02 21.22 5.29
C ILE A 145 -15.38 20.55 5.09
N GLN A 146 -16.46 21.11 5.63
CA GLN A 146 -17.82 20.58 5.47
C GLN A 146 -18.23 20.48 4.00
N GLN A 147 -17.90 21.49 3.18
CA GLN A 147 -18.17 21.47 1.75
C GLN A 147 -17.42 20.33 1.04
N GLN A 148 -16.12 20.15 1.36
CA GLN A 148 -15.31 19.06 0.79
C GLN A 148 -15.84 17.67 1.21
N GLU A 149 -16.30 17.52 2.45
CA GLU A 149 -16.91 16.27 2.92
C GLU A 149 -18.19 15.94 2.16
N ALA A 150 -19.08 16.92 1.98
CA ALA A 150 -20.31 16.74 1.21
C ALA A 150 -20.03 16.35 -0.25
N GLU A 151 -19.01 16.95 -0.87
CA GLU A 151 -18.58 16.61 -2.22
C GLU A 151 -18.01 15.18 -2.30
N ALA A 152 -17.14 14.79 -1.36
CA ALA A 152 -16.56 13.46 -1.30
C ALA A 152 -17.63 12.37 -1.09
N LEU A 153 -18.62 12.61 -0.21
CA LEU A 153 -19.74 11.70 0.01
C LEU A 153 -20.58 11.51 -1.25
N LYS A 154 -20.89 12.59 -1.97
CA LYS A 154 -21.63 12.52 -3.24
C LYS A 154 -20.87 11.70 -4.30
N LYS A 155 -19.56 11.89 -4.40
CA LYS A 155 -18.73 11.11 -5.34
C LYS A 155 -18.67 9.64 -4.95
N LEU A 156 -18.59 9.34 -3.65
CA LEU A 156 -18.61 7.97 -3.15
C LEU A 156 -19.95 7.28 -3.43
N GLU A 157 -21.07 7.98 -3.25
CA GLU A 157 -22.41 7.48 -3.59
C GLU A 157 -22.51 7.14 -5.09
N ASN A 158 -22.04 8.04 -5.97
CA ASN A 158 -22.02 7.79 -7.41
C ASN A 158 -21.17 6.55 -7.77
N LEU A 159 -20.01 6.38 -7.13
CA LEU A 159 -19.15 5.21 -7.36
C LEU A 159 -19.84 3.91 -6.93
N GLN A 160 -20.58 3.93 -5.82
CA GLN A 160 -21.36 2.78 -5.36
C GLN A 160 -22.50 2.43 -6.33
N GLN A 161 -23.20 3.43 -6.86
CA GLN A 161 -24.24 3.22 -7.87
C GLN A 161 -23.67 2.59 -9.15
N PHE A 162 -22.49 3.07 -9.61
CA PHE A 162 -21.80 2.47 -10.75
C PHE A 162 -21.45 1.00 -10.53
N ASN A 163 -20.89 0.66 -9.35
CA ASN A 163 -20.56 -0.71 -9.01
C ASN A 163 -21.80 -1.61 -8.98
N HIS A 164 -22.91 -1.13 -8.45
CA HIS A 164 -24.17 -1.89 -8.44
C HIS A 164 -24.65 -2.23 -9.87
N ILE A 165 -24.63 -1.25 -10.76
CA ILE A 165 -24.99 -1.46 -12.18
C ILE A 165 -24.02 -2.45 -12.84
N TYR A 166 -22.72 -2.34 -12.56
CA TYR A 166 -21.72 -3.27 -13.08
C TYR A 166 -21.98 -4.71 -12.61
N ASP A 167 -22.31 -4.90 -11.34
CA ASP A 167 -22.64 -6.19 -10.76
C ASP A 167 -23.91 -6.79 -11.40
N GLU A 168 -24.94 -5.98 -11.64
CA GLU A 168 -26.17 -6.40 -12.35
C GLU A 168 -25.86 -6.88 -13.78
N ILE A 169 -25.03 -6.13 -14.53
CA ILE A 169 -24.61 -6.51 -15.89
C ILE A 169 -23.82 -7.81 -15.85
N TYR A 170 -22.93 -7.98 -14.87
CA TYR A 170 -22.14 -9.20 -14.71
C TYR A 170 -23.03 -10.43 -14.47
N LEU A 171 -24.03 -10.30 -13.58
CA LEU A 171 -25.02 -11.36 -13.32
C LEU A 171 -25.79 -11.74 -14.59
N LEU A 172 -26.26 -10.74 -15.36
CA LEU A 172 -26.96 -11.00 -16.62
C LEU A 172 -26.10 -11.73 -17.65
N ARG A 173 -24.79 -11.50 -17.68
CA ARG A 173 -23.90 -12.06 -18.71
C ARG A 173 -23.36 -13.47 -18.41
N PHE A 174 -23.27 -13.84 -17.13
CA PHE A 174 -22.56 -15.07 -16.72
C PHE A 174 -23.41 -16.04 -15.89
N VAL A 175 -24.61 -15.65 -15.48
CA VAL A 175 -25.54 -16.50 -14.71
C VAL A 175 -26.81 -16.83 -15.52
N SER A 176 -26.96 -16.29 -16.73
CA SER A 176 -27.98 -16.71 -17.72
C SER A 176 -27.35 -17.50 -18.87
#